data_AF-A0A7M7RE14-F1
#
_entry.id   AF-A0A7M7RE14-F1
#
_cell.length_a   1.000
_cell.length_b   1.000
_cell.length_c   1.000
_cell.angle_alpha   90.00
_cell.angle_beta   90.00
_cell.angle_gamma   90.00
#
_symmetry.space_group_name_H-M   'P 1'
#
loop_
_entity.id
_entity.type
_entity.pdbx_description
1 polymer ?
#
loop_
_entity_poly.entity_id
_entity_poly.type
_entity_poly.pdbx_seq_one_letter_code
_entity_poly.pdbx_strand_id
1 'polypeptide(L)'
;MMTSVATSGYAVLCRVCGDKASGFHYGVHACEGCKGFFRRSIQHNVKYRVCSKGDECLIMRINRNRCQYCRLKKCLAVGMSKDAVRLGRCPKKCKPQGLLMPSPPRSPAGDGDTSTLEDSQMKTEQLILSIHEAQKKTLWDWGILQCRSYNLLSQVSDNNNNNGDSILATRSKIINNLITNNFTASITRIISFAKLVPGFLTLDKSDQITLLKQGSLEILLVRLAHYLNTKEEGAKLIESCGSACQMLEECGLTSLKEIMLDVVDFAHKFKSLGIVTSEVGLFTAIILLSADRPGLKYPQQIEPLQLQVIQALQSQVMHNHPNDRSVFPRLVTRLSDVRQFSVINSDKMLNIFDAGK
;
A
#
# COMPACT_ATOMS: atom_id res chain seq x y z
N MET A 1 2.65 -53.90 -11.70
CA MET A 1 2.75 -52.82 -12.71
C MET A 1 3.13 -51.53 -11.99
N MET A 2 4.41 -51.17 -12.00
CA MET A 2 4.94 -49.94 -11.40
C MET A 2 5.14 -48.92 -12.52
N THR A 3 4.31 -47.88 -12.56
CA THR A 3 4.47 -46.74 -13.48
C THR A 3 5.32 -45.67 -12.82
N SER A 4 6.40 -45.29 -13.50
CA SER A 4 7.35 -44.24 -13.10
C SER A 4 6.66 -42.87 -12.98
N VAL A 5 6.92 -42.14 -11.88
CA VAL A 5 6.52 -40.72 -11.76
C VAL A 5 7.79 -39.86 -11.81
N ALA A 6 7.81 -38.95 -12.79
CA ALA A 6 8.92 -38.09 -13.13
C ALA A 6 9.24 -37.05 -12.02
N THR A 7 10.53 -36.90 -11.73
CA THR A 7 11.12 -35.90 -10.84
C THR A 7 10.95 -34.48 -11.40
N SER A 8 10.31 -33.58 -10.66
CA SER A 8 10.15 -32.17 -11.03
C SER A 8 10.99 -31.26 -10.11
N GLY A 9 12.01 -30.61 -10.68
CA GLY A 9 12.98 -29.76 -9.96
C GLY A 9 12.53 -28.32 -9.72
N TYR A 10 13.04 -27.71 -8.65
CA TYR A 10 12.79 -26.32 -8.25
C TYR A 10 13.12 -25.33 -9.37
N ALA A 11 12.23 -24.36 -9.56
CA ALA A 11 12.30 -23.37 -10.61
C ALA A 11 12.93 -22.07 -10.10
N VAL A 12 14.23 -21.87 -10.33
CA VAL A 12 14.92 -20.61 -10.01
C VAL A 12 14.24 -19.42 -10.71
N LEU A 13 14.19 -18.23 -10.10
CA LEU A 13 13.51 -17.04 -10.66
C LEU A 13 14.46 -16.02 -11.32
N CYS A 14 13.94 -15.29 -12.29
CA CYS A 14 14.65 -14.27 -13.05
C CYS A 14 14.83 -12.99 -12.25
N ARG A 15 16.08 -12.62 -11.95
CA ARG A 15 16.45 -11.42 -11.17
C ARG A 15 15.97 -10.10 -11.81
N VAL A 16 15.67 -10.10 -13.11
CA VAL A 16 15.23 -8.89 -13.84
C VAL A 16 13.72 -8.66 -13.74
N CYS A 17 12.90 -9.71 -13.91
CA CYS A 17 11.45 -9.56 -14.10
C CYS A 17 10.58 -10.51 -13.27
N GLY A 18 11.18 -11.36 -12.42
CA GLY A 18 10.48 -12.31 -11.55
C GLY A 18 9.86 -13.53 -12.24
N ASP A 19 10.03 -13.68 -13.56
CA ASP A 19 9.57 -14.87 -14.30
C ASP A 19 10.44 -16.11 -14.01
N LYS A 20 9.98 -17.32 -14.34
CA LYS A 20 10.77 -18.56 -14.20
C LYS A 20 12.09 -18.46 -14.96
N ALA A 21 13.21 -18.54 -14.25
CA ALA A 21 14.53 -18.58 -14.86
C ALA A 21 14.73 -19.91 -15.58
N SER A 22 15.34 -19.84 -16.75
CA SER A 22 15.75 -21.03 -17.50
C SER A 22 17.17 -21.46 -17.15
N GLY A 23 17.86 -20.70 -16.29
CA GLY A 23 19.23 -20.96 -15.88
C GLY A 23 19.98 -19.69 -15.52
N PHE A 24 21.31 -19.81 -15.44
CA PHE A 24 22.23 -18.71 -15.19
C PHE A 24 22.73 -18.14 -16.52
N HIS A 25 22.33 -16.91 -16.85
CA HIS A 25 22.66 -16.25 -18.11
C HIS A 25 23.33 -14.92 -17.84
N TYR A 26 24.52 -14.74 -18.43
CA TYR A 26 25.30 -13.50 -18.35
C TYR A 26 25.61 -13.05 -16.90
N GLY A 27 25.77 -13.99 -15.96
CA GLY A 27 26.15 -13.67 -14.58
C GLY A 27 24.98 -13.63 -13.58
N VAL A 28 23.74 -13.88 -14.02
CA VAL A 28 22.57 -13.89 -13.12
C VAL A 28 21.56 -14.97 -13.51
N HIS A 29 20.72 -15.40 -12.56
CA HIS A 29 19.55 -16.20 -12.91
C HIS A 29 18.53 -15.37 -13.70
N ALA A 30 18.20 -15.82 -14.91
CA ALA A 30 17.34 -15.10 -15.84
C ALA A 30 16.41 -16.03 -16.62
N CYS A 31 15.24 -15.52 -17.01
CA CYS A 31 14.33 -16.20 -17.93
C CYS A 31 14.79 -16.00 -19.38
N GLU A 32 14.31 -16.85 -20.30
CA GLU A 32 14.60 -16.73 -21.74
C GLU A 32 14.23 -15.36 -22.31
N GLY A 33 13.17 -14.73 -21.78
CA GLY A 33 12.74 -13.39 -22.19
C GLY A 33 13.77 -12.30 -21.89
N CYS A 34 14.39 -12.31 -20.70
CA CYS A 34 15.38 -11.31 -20.31
C CYS A 34 16.78 -11.63 -20.85
N LYS A 35 17.13 -12.91 -20.96
CA LYS A 35 18.34 -13.37 -21.66
C LYS A 35 18.35 -12.91 -23.12
N GLY A 36 17.28 -13.19 -23.88
CA GLY A 36 17.18 -12.82 -25.29
C GLY A 36 17.13 -11.31 -25.50
N PHE A 37 16.44 -10.60 -24.61
CA PHE A 37 16.42 -9.13 -24.61
C PHE A 37 17.84 -8.57 -24.43
N PHE A 38 18.52 -8.96 -23.34
CA PHE A 38 19.86 -8.48 -23.02
C PHE A 38 20.88 -8.79 -24.13
N ARG A 39 20.85 -10.00 -24.68
CA ARG A 39 21.71 -10.39 -25.81
C ARG A 39 21.53 -9.45 -27.01
N ARG A 40 20.29 -9.20 -27.46
CA ARG A 40 20.03 -8.32 -28.60
C ARG A 40 20.43 -6.88 -28.32
N SER A 41 20.15 -6.37 -27.12
CA SER A 41 20.51 -5.02 -26.72
C SER A 41 22.02 -4.78 -26.76
N ILE A 42 22.82 -5.76 -26.31
CA ILE A 42 24.29 -5.64 -26.29
C ILE A 42 24.92 -5.94 -27.66
N GLN A 43 24.50 -7.00 -28.36
CA GLN A 43 25.09 -7.40 -29.66
C GLN A 43 24.88 -6.35 -30.75
N HIS A 44 23.69 -5.74 -30.80
CA HIS A 44 23.39 -4.70 -31.78
C HIS A 44 23.61 -3.27 -31.24
N ASN A 45 24.21 -3.14 -30.04
CA ASN A 45 24.45 -1.86 -29.38
C ASN A 45 23.21 -0.94 -29.39
N VAL A 46 22.04 -1.51 -29.07
CA VAL A 46 20.75 -0.84 -29.24
C VAL A 46 20.62 0.30 -28.23
N LYS A 47 20.40 1.52 -28.75
CA LYS A 47 20.07 2.69 -27.93
C LYS A 47 18.54 2.83 -27.84
N TYR A 48 17.97 2.50 -26.68
CA TYR A 48 16.55 2.71 -26.42
C TYR A 48 16.25 4.19 -26.14
N ARG A 49 15.04 4.64 -26.49
CA ARG A 49 14.54 5.97 -26.07
C ARG A 49 14.53 6.05 -24.54
N VAL A 50 14.98 7.19 -24.01
CA VAL A 50 14.98 7.48 -22.57
C VAL A 50 13.57 7.32 -22.01
N CYS A 51 13.46 6.86 -20.77
CA CYS A 51 12.16 6.63 -20.15
C CYS A 51 11.39 7.95 -20.01
N SER A 52 10.13 7.97 -20.45
CA SER A 52 9.22 9.12 -20.23
C SER A 52 8.69 9.23 -18.79
N LYS A 53 9.10 8.33 -17.89
CA LYS A 53 8.60 8.21 -16.50
C LYS A 53 9.75 8.22 -15.47
N GLY A 54 10.80 9.00 -15.71
CA GLY A 54 11.87 9.23 -14.74
C GLY A 54 12.78 8.01 -14.46
N ASP A 55 12.98 7.13 -15.43
CA ASP A 55 13.94 6.00 -15.35
C ASP A 55 13.75 4.99 -14.19
N GLU A 56 12.54 4.92 -13.61
CA GLU A 56 12.20 4.07 -12.44
C GLU A 56 11.05 3.07 -12.72
N CYS A 57 10.77 2.75 -13.99
CA CYS A 57 9.72 1.77 -14.31
C CYS A 57 9.99 0.40 -13.67
N LEU A 58 9.02 -0.11 -12.90
CA LEU A 58 9.05 -1.46 -12.37
C LEU A 58 8.96 -2.52 -13.49
N ILE A 59 9.89 -3.47 -13.50
CA ILE A 59 9.98 -4.54 -14.50
C ILE A 59 9.51 -5.87 -13.90
N MET A 60 8.40 -6.38 -14.41
CA MET A 60 7.75 -7.65 -14.04
C MET A 60 7.38 -8.45 -15.30
N ARG A 61 7.12 -9.75 -15.18
CA ARG A 61 6.70 -10.62 -16.32
C ARG A 61 5.64 -9.97 -17.22
N ILE A 62 4.62 -9.35 -16.62
CA ILE A 62 3.47 -8.75 -17.32
C ILE A 62 3.77 -7.41 -18.03
N ASN A 63 4.75 -6.64 -17.55
CA ASN A 63 4.97 -5.27 -18.02
C ASN A 63 6.41 -5.01 -18.52
N ARG A 64 7.27 -6.03 -18.53
CA ARG A 64 8.69 -5.94 -18.94
C ARG A 64 8.91 -5.43 -20.36
N ASN A 65 7.88 -5.38 -21.20
CA ASN A 65 7.98 -4.84 -22.56
C ASN A 65 7.57 -3.36 -22.66
N ARG A 66 6.98 -2.77 -21.62
CA ARG A 66 6.46 -1.39 -21.65
C ARG A 66 7.55 -0.32 -21.71
N CYS A 67 8.69 -0.56 -21.05
CA CYS A 67 9.83 0.35 -21.06
C CYS A 67 11.13 -0.42 -21.25
N GLN A 68 11.66 -0.42 -22.48
CA GLN A 68 12.90 -1.12 -22.83
C GLN A 68 14.12 -0.48 -22.16
N TYR A 69 14.12 0.84 -21.99
CA TYR A 69 15.16 1.58 -21.28
C TYR A 69 15.32 1.08 -19.84
N CYS A 70 14.27 1.13 -19.03
CA CYS A 70 14.30 0.67 -17.64
C CYS A 70 14.58 -0.84 -17.53
N ARG A 71 14.14 -1.63 -18.52
CA ARG A 71 14.45 -3.06 -18.57
C ARG A 71 15.95 -3.30 -18.76
N LEU A 72 16.59 -2.60 -19.70
CA LEU A 72 18.04 -2.72 -19.93
C LEU A 72 18.83 -2.19 -18.73
N LYS A 73 18.42 -1.04 -18.17
CA LYS A 73 18.99 -0.48 -16.93
C LYS A 73 18.93 -1.50 -15.80
N LYS A 74 17.78 -2.17 -15.60
CA LYS A 74 17.63 -3.21 -14.58
C LYS A 74 18.47 -4.46 -14.86
N CYS A 75 18.60 -4.91 -16.12
CA CYS A 75 19.50 -6.01 -16.47
C CYS A 75 20.94 -5.73 -16.01
N LEU A 76 21.44 -4.52 -16.26
CA LEU A 76 22.79 -4.12 -15.85
C LEU A 76 22.89 -4.00 -14.31
N ALA A 77 21.89 -3.39 -13.67
CA ALA A 77 21.87 -3.20 -12.23
C ALA A 77 21.86 -4.52 -11.43
N VAL A 78 21.23 -5.57 -11.95
CA VAL A 78 21.24 -6.90 -11.29
C VAL A 78 22.53 -7.69 -11.53
N GLY A 79 23.45 -7.17 -12.36
CA GLY A 79 24.75 -7.79 -12.62
C GLY A 79 24.87 -8.57 -13.93
N MET A 80 23.99 -8.35 -14.93
CA MET A 80 24.22 -8.95 -16.25
C MET A 80 25.46 -8.36 -16.91
N SER A 81 26.47 -9.21 -17.17
CA SER A 81 27.75 -8.81 -17.76
C SER A 81 27.63 -8.64 -19.28
N LYS A 82 28.01 -7.44 -19.77
CA LYS A 82 28.11 -7.15 -21.21
C LYS A 82 29.19 -7.99 -21.90
N ASP A 83 30.27 -8.30 -21.19
CA ASP A 83 31.40 -9.05 -21.73
C ASP A 83 31.08 -10.54 -21.89
N ALA A 84 30.21 -11.08 -21.04
CA ALA A 84 29.70 -12.45 -21.16
C ALA A 84 28.82 -12.67 -22.42
N VAL A 85 28.38 -11.60 -23.09
CA VAL A 85 27.62 -11.67 -24.36
C VAL A 85 28.55 -11.87 -25.57
N ARG A 86 29.85 -11.59 -25.42
CA ARG A 86 30.86 -11.68 -26.49
C ARG A 86 31.47 -13.07 -26.66
N LEU A 87 31.31 -13.96 -25.68
CA LEU A 87 31.74 -15.35 -25.81
C LEU A 87 30.67 -16.12 -26.60
N GLY A 88 30.91 -16.28 -27.90
CA GLY A 88 30.24 -17.30 -28.71
C GLY A 88 30.39 -18.70 -28.09
N ARG A 89 29.57 -19.65 -28.55
CA ARG A 89 29.59 -21.04 -28.03
C ARG A 89 31.02 -21.60 -28.13
N CYS A 90 31.72 -21.79 -27.00
CA CYS A 90 32.83 -22.73 -26.96
C CYS A 90 32.25 -24.16 -27.12
N PRO A 91 32.74 -24.97 -28.07
CA PRO A 91 32.37 -26.37 -28.16
C PRO A 91 32.77 -27.10 -26.87
N LYS A 92 31.92 -28.02 -26.41
CA LYS A 92 32.22 -28.95 -25.32
C LYS A 92 33.45 -29.79 -25.70
N LYS A 93 34.66 -29.33 -25.36
CA LYS A 93 35.90 -30.11 -25.16
C LYS A 93 37.03 -29.12 -24.89
N CYS A 94 37.38 -28.95 -23.62
CA CYS A 94 38.73 -28.69 -23.11
C CYS A 94 38.63 -28.61 -21.58
N LYS A 95 39.08 -29.64 -20.88
CA LYS A 95 39.42 -29.54 -19.45
C LYS A 95 40.78 -28.85 -19.36
N PRO A 96 40.95 -27.75 -18.62
CA PRO A 96 42.24 -27.38 -18.06
C PRO A 96 42.39 -28.04 -16.69
N GLN A 97 43.49 -28.74 -16.52
CA GLN A 97 43.94 -29.35 -15.29
C GLN A 97 44.43 -28.25 -14.32
N GLY A 98 44.04 -28.35 -13.06
CA GLY A 98 44.79 -27.76 -11.94
C GLY A 98 44.52 -26.30 -11.62
N LEU A 99 43.42 -26.03 -10.91
CA LEU A 99 43.36 -25.04 -9.82
C LEU A 99 42.25 -25.51 -8.87
N LEU A 100 42.58 -25.73 -7.60
CA LEU A 100 41.62 -26.17 -6.58
C LEU A 100 40.53 -25.09 -6.40
N MET A 101 39.29 -25.45 -6.71
CA MET A 101 38.10 -24.74 -6.24
C MET A 101 37.62 -25.42 -4.95
N PRO A 102 37.17 -24.67 -3.93
CA PRO A 102 36.60 -25.27 -2.72
C PRO A 102 35.39 -26.13 -3.09
N SER A 103 35.33 -27.33 -2.52
CA SER A 103 34.18 -28.23 -2.62
C SER A 103 32.92 -27.54 -2.09
N PRO A 104 31.76 -27.68 -2.76
CA PRO A 104 30.49 -27.23 -2.18
C PRO A 104 30.21 -28.03 -0.89
N PRO A 105 29.63 -27.41 0.15
CA PRO A 105 29.31 -28.12 1.38
C PRO A 105 28.34 -29.26 1.08
N ARG A 106 28.70 -30.44 1.59
CA ARG A 106 27.90 -31.67 1.56
C ARG A 106 26.58 -31.39 2.27
N SER A 107 25.46 -31.49 1.56
CA SER A 107 24.12 -31.29 2.10
C SER A 107 23.90 -32.24 3.30
N PRO A 108 23.48 -31.74 4.48
CA PRO A 108 22.95 -32.60 5.51
C PRO A 108 21.64 -33.22 5.03
N ALA A 109 21.49 -34.52 5.26
CA ALA A 109 20.24 -35.23 5.11
C ALA A 109 19.24 -34.80 6.20
N GLY A 110 17.95 -34.74 5.85
CA GLY A 110 16.83 -34.67 6.79
C GLY A 110 16.47 -33.27 7.28
N ASP A 111 15.42 -32.68 6.71
CA ASP A 111 14.17 -32.39 7.44
C ASP A 111 13.12 -31.77 6.48
N GLY A 112 11.87 -32.18 6.65
CA GLY A 112 10.72 -31.72 5.86
C GLY A 112 10.27 -30.28 6.22
N ASP A 113 9.40 -29.72 5.37
CA ASP A 113 8.60 -28.49 5.51
C ASP A 113 9.10 -27.13 4.97
N THR A 114 10.34 -26.95 4.53
CA THR A 114 10.85 -25.57 4.22
C THR A 114 10.38 -24.97 2.88
N SER A 115 9.99 -25.77 1.89
CA SER A 115 9.80 -25.28 0.51
C SER A 115 8.43 -24.65 0.19
N THR A 116 7.38 -25.06 0.88
CA THR A 116 6.07 -24.39 0.83
C THR A 116 6.10 -23.07 1.59
N LEU A 117 6.93 -22.99 2.64
CA LEU A 117 7.12 -21.79 3.46
C LEU A 117 7.80 -20.68 2.68
N GLU A 118 8.84 -20.97 1.89
CA GLU A 118 9.56 -19.96 1.09
C GLU A 118 8.70 -19.35 -0.03
N ASP A 119 7.91 -20.17 -0.74
CA ASP A 119 6.96 -19.70 -1.77
C ASP A 119 5.79 -18.90 -1.16
N SER A 120 5.35 -19.27 0.04
CA SER A 120 4.34 -18.52 0.80
C SER A 120 4.90 -17.19 1.30
N GLN A 121 6.14 -17.18 1.79
CA GLN A 121 6.82 -15.99 2.29
C GLN A 121 7.04 -14.95 1.19
N MET A 122 7.47 -15.35 0.00
CA MET A 122 7.62 -14.43 -1.15
C MET A 122 6.29 -13.81 -1.58
N LYS A 123 5.18 -14.56 -1.53
CA LYS A 123 3.83 -14.02 -1.82
C LYS A 123 3.40 -13.00 -0.77
N THR A 124 3.65 -13.28 0.50
CA THR A 124 3.37 -12.37 1.61
C THR A 124 4.17 -11.07 1.47
N GLU A 125 5.47 -11.14 1.18
CA GLU A 125 6.29 -9.94 0.94
C GLU A 125 5.79 -9.13 -0.27
N GLN A 126 5.42 -9.79 -1.35
CA GLN A 126 4.86 -9.11 -2.52
C GLN A 126 3.53 -8.42 -2.20
N LEU A 127 2.68 -9.04 -1.38
CA LEU A 127 1.43 -8.46 -0.89
C LEU A 127 1.69 -7.20 -0.05
N ILE A 128 2.62 -7.28 0.91
CA ILE A 128 3.04 -6.15 1.76
C ILE A 128 3.52 -4.98 0.90
N LEU A 129 4.43 -5.23 -0.04
CA LEU A 129 4.96 -4.20 -0.93
C LEU A 129 3.88 -3.57 -1.80
N SER A 130 2.95 -4.38 -2.32
CA SER A 130 1.86 -3.89 -3.17
C SER A 130 0.91 -2.99 -2.39
N ILE A 131 0.53 -3.37 -1.18
CA ILE A 131 -0.36 -2.59 -0.31
C ILE A 131 0.34 -1.31 0.17
N HIS A 132 1.62 -1.39 0.55
CA HIS A 132 2.39 -0.21 0.94
C HIS A 132 2.48 0.83 -0.21
N GLU A 133 2.75 0.37 -1.44
CA GLU A 133 2.79 1.25 -2.60
C GLU A 133 1.40 1.82 -2.96
N ALA A 134 0.34 1.03 -2.80
CA ALA A 134 -1.04 1.50 -2.95
C ALA A 134 -1.36 2.60 -1.94
N GLN A 135 -0.99 2.42 -0.67
CA GLN A 135 -1.15 3.42 0.37
C GLN A 135 -0.39 4.71 0.01
N LYS A 136 0.90 4.61 -0.34
CA LYS A 136 1.73 5.77 -0.70
C LYS A 136 1.12 6.60 -1.84
N LYS A 137 0.57 5.94 -2.87
CA LYS A 137 -0.07 6.60 -4.03
C LYS A 137 -1.41 7.26 -3.73
N THR A 138 -2.05 6.89 -2.63
CA THR A 138 -3.44 7.26 -2.34
C THR A 138 -3.62 7.98 -1.02
N LEU A 139 -2.53 8.25 -0.30
CA LEU A 139 -2.52 9.21 0.81
C LEU A 139 -2.76 10.64 0.29
N TRP A 140 -3.13 11.54 1.19
CA TRP A 140 -3.31 12.94 0.86
C TRP A 140 -1.99 13.57 0.42
N ASP A 141 -2.05 14.37 -0.63
CA ASP A 141 -1.08 15.42 -0.87
C ASP A 141 -1.50 16.63 -0.05
N TRP A 142 -0.95 16.75 1.15
CA TRP A 142 -1.36 17.77 2.11
C TRP A 142 -1.01 19.19 1.66
N GLY A 143 0.04 19.37 0.84
CA GLY A 143 0.38 20.68 0.28
C GLY A 143 -0.77 21.26 -0.54
N ILE A 144 -1.52 20.41 -1.24
CA ILE A 144 -2.70 20.81 -2.02
C ILE A 144 -3.91 21.08 -1.11
N LEU A 145 -4.10 20.28 -0.05
CA LEU A 145 -5.20 20.50 0.91
C LEU A 145 -5.01 21.81 1.71
N GLN A 146 -3.79 22.06 2.20
CA GLN A 146 -3.48 23.24 3.00
C GLN A 146 -3.64 24.54 2.18
N CYS A 147 -3.17 24.57 0.93
CA CYS A 147 -3.41 25.71 0.03
C CYS A 147 -4.89 25.96 -0.24
N ARG A 148 -5.69 24.90 -0.43
CA ARG A 148 -7.15 25.04 -0.64
C ARG A 148 -7.86 25.57 0.59
N SER A 149 -7.53 25.07 1.78
CA SER A 149 -8.11 25.53 3.04
C SER A 149 -7.74 26.98 3.35
N TYR A 150 -6.47 27.35 3.16
CA TYR A 150 -5.99 28.73 3.36
C TYR A 150 -6.69 29.72 2.43
N ASN A 151 -6.77 29.40 1.13
CA ASN A 151 -7.42 30.26 0.13
C ASN A 151 -8.94 30.42 0.32
N LEU A 152 -9.62 29.47 0.98
CA LEU A 152 -11.04 29.57 1.29
C LEU A 152 -11.30 30.34 2.59
N LEU A 153 -10.45 30.15 3.59
CA LEU A 153 -10.52 30.89 4.86
C LEU A 153 -10.12 32.36 4.67
N SER A 154 -9.19 32.67 3.76
CA SER A 154 -8.82 34.05 3.42
C SER A 154 -9.97 34.84 2.78
N GLN A 155 -10.89 34.17 2.06
CA GLN A 155 -12.10 34.81 1.50
C GLN A 155 -13.09 35.29 2.57
N VAL A 156 -12.95 34.81 3.82
CA VAL A 156 -13.75 35.27 4.97
C VAL A 156 -13.25 36.61 5.49
N SER A 157 -11.93 36.82 5.46
CA SER A 157 -11.28 38.03 5.99
C SER A 157 -11.65 39.29 5.21
N ASP A 158 -11.96 39.17 3.92
CA ASP A 158 -12.21 40.30 3.02
C ASP A 158 -13.69 40.78 3.01
N ASN A 159 -14.62 40.06 3.66
CA ASN A 159 -16.06 40.34 3.60
C ASN A 159 -16.63 41.06 4.85
N ASN A 160 -15.79 41.79 5.59
CA ASN A 160 -16.03 42.35 6.93
C ASN A 160 -17.08 43.49 7.06
N ASN A 161 -18.06 43.61 6.15
CA ASN A 161 -19.06 44.70 6.15
C ASN A 161 -20.48 44.33 6.63
N ASN A 162 -20.71 43.17 7.27
CA ASN A 162 -22.05 42.74 7.69
C ASN A 162 -22.13 42.34 9.18
N ASN A 163 -23.34 42.39 9.75
CA ASN A 163 -23.69 42.04 11.15
C ASN A 163 -23.10 40.69 11.63
N GLY A 164 -22.78 40.60 12.92
CA GLY A 164 -22.12 39.43 13.56
C GLY A 164 -22.76 38.05 13.28
N ASP A 165 -24.09 37.95 13.30
CA ASP A 165 -24.81 36.70 13.02
C ASP A 165 -24.69 36.24 11.56
N SER A 166 -24.58 37.21 10.62
CA SER A 166 -24.36 36.94 9.20
C SER A 166 -22.94 36.39 8.94
N ILE A 167 -21.96 36.82 9.72
CA ILE A 167 -20.56 36.37 9.61
C ILE A 167 -20.42 34.93 10.11
N LEU A 168 -21.02 34.60 11.26
CA LEU A 168 -21.00 33.24 11.83
C LEU A 168 -21.68 32.23 10.90
N ALA A 169 -22.83 32.59 10.33
CA ALA A 169 -23.51 31.76 9.33
C ALA A 169 -22.66 31.54 8.07
N THR A 170 -21.93 32.58 7.62
CA THR A 170 -21.03 32.48 6.46
C THR A 170 -19.83 31.59 6.76
N ARG A 171 -19.22 31.73 7.95
CA ARG A 171 -18.12 30.88 8.42
C ARG A 171 -18.54 29.42 8.53
N SER A 172 -19.70 29.15 9.11
CA SER A 172 -20.26 27.80 9.26
C SER A 172 -20.43 27.12 7.90
N LYS A 173 -21.01 27.81 6.90
CA LYS A 173 -21.14 27.32 5.53
C LYS A 173 -19.79 27.01 4.87
N ILE A 174 -18.80 27.87 5.04
CA ILE A 174 -17.46 27.67 4.47
C ILE A 174 -16.77 26.45 5.08
N ILE A 175 -16.86 26.27 6.40
CA ILE A 175 -16.31 25.11 7.09
C ILE A 175 -17.00 23.82 6.60
N ASN A 176 -18.34 23.79 6.52
CA ASN A 176 -19.07 22.62 6.03
C ASN A 176 -18.71 22.27 4.58
N ASN A 177 -18.55 23.28 3.72
CA ASN A 177 -18.10 23.07 2.34
C ASN A 177 -16.67 22.53 2.27
N LEU A 178 -15.76 23.03 3.10
CA LEU A 178 -14.39 22.51 3.18
C LEU A 178 -14.37 21.05 3.62
N ILE A 179 -15.10 20.70 4.68
CA ILE A 179 -15.19 19.32 5.17
C ILE A 179 -15.80 18.42 4.10
N THR A 180 -16.89 18.84 3.47
CA THR A 180 -17.57 18.06 2.43
C THR A 180 -16.67 17.78 1.23
N ASN A 181 -15.95 18.79 0.75
CA ASN A 181 -15.03 18.65 -0.37
C ASN A 181 -13.84 17.74 -0.01
N ASN A 182 -13.27 17.91 1.18
CA ASN A 182 -12.15 17.09 1.64
C ASN A 182 -12.57 15.64 1.88
N PHE A 183 -13.76 15.41 2.42
CA PHE A 183 -14.32 14.08 2.59
C PHE A 183 -14.52 13.40 1.23
N THR A 184 -15.18 14.05 0.28
CA THR A 184 -15.40 13.53 -1.08
C THR A 184 -14.09 13.16 -1.79
N ALA A 185 -13.08 14.03 -1.67
CA ALA A 185 -11.74 13.77 -2.21
C ALA A 185 -11.07 12.57 -1.50
N SER A 186 -11.28 12.42 -0.20
CA SER A 186 -10.76 11.30 0.58
C SER A 186 -11.41 9.97 0.19
N ILE A 187 -12.73 9.94 0.02
CA ILE A 187 -13.46 8.76 -0.48
C ILE A 187 -12.95 8.36 -1.86
N THR A 188 -12.73 9.31 -2.78
CA THR A 188 -12.17 9.03 -4.11
C THR A 188 -10.78 8.38 -4.04
N ARG A 189 -9.95 8.83 -3.09
CA ARG A 189 -8.62 8.24 -2.83
C ARG A 189 -8.73 6.84 -2.21
N ILE A 190 -9.70 6.60 -1.32
CA ILE A 190 -9.97 5.28 -0.74
C ILE A 190 -10.44 4.30 -1.84
N ILE A 191 -11.31 4.74 -2.75
CA ILE A 191 -11.70 3.94 -3.92
C ILE A 191 -10.48 3.61 -4.78
N SER A 192 -9.58 4.57 -4.99
CA SER A 192 -8.33 4.36 -5.73
C SER A 192 -7.39 3.38 -5.00
N PHE A 193 -7.34 3.43 -3.67
CA PHE A 193 -6.60 2.48 -2.84
C PHE A 193 -7.15 1.07 -3.01
N ALA A 194 -8.47 0.90 -2.86
CA ALA A 194 -9.14 -0.39 -2.98
C ALA A 194 -8.87 -1.05 -4.33
N LYS A 195 -8.90 -0.28 -5.43
CA LYS A 195 -8.57 -0.78 -6.78
C LYS A 195 -7.14 -1.29 -6.92
N LEU A 196 -6.22 -0.85 -6.05
CA LEU A 196 -4.81 -1.27 -6.03
C LEU A 196 -4.54 -2.42 -5.05
N VAL A 197 -5.46 -2.72 -4.13
CA VAL A 197 -5.33 -3.86 -3.21
C VAL A 197 -5.45 -5.17 -4.00
N PRO A 198 -4.46 -6.09 -3.91
CA PRO A 198 -4.51 -7.37 -4.61
C PRO A 198 -5.78 -8.17 -4.26
N GLY A 199 -6.45 -8.73 -5.28
CA GLY A 199 -7.68 -9.50 -5.12
C GLY A 199 -8.98 -8.68 -5.00
N PHE A 200 -8.92 -7.38 -4.68
CA PHE A 200 -10.16 -6.59 -4.52
C PHE A 200 -10.98 -6.50 -5.81
N LEU A 201 -10.33 -6.29 -6.95
CA LEU A 201 -11.01 -6.14 -8.24
C LEU A 201 -11.63 -7.44 -8.77
N THR A 202 -11.24 -8.60 -8.23
CA THR A 202 -11.78 -9.91 -8.64
C THR A 202 -13.10 -10.26 -7.93
N LEU A 203 -13.45 -9.51 -6.87
CA LEU A 203 -14.72 -9.66 -6.14
C LEU A 203 -15.93 -9.24 -7.00
N ASP A 204 -17.12 -9.64 -6.60
CA ASP A 204 -18.37 -9.17 -7.19
C ASP A 204 -18.51 -7.64 -7.09
N LYS A 205 -19.12 -7.00 -8.11
CA LYS A 205 -19.24 -5.54 -8.15
C LYS A 205 -20.14 -4.98 -7.05
N SER A 206 -21.20 -5.70 -6.70
CA SER A 206 -22.07 -5.34 -5.58
C SER A 206 -21.29 -5.41 -4.27
N ASP A 207 -20.50 -6.47 -4.08
CA ASP A 207 -19.68 -6.64 -2.87
C ASP A 207 -18.58 -5.57 -2.78
N GLN A 208 -17.91 -5.23 -3.89
CA GLN A 208 -16.95 -4.11 -3.92
C GLN A 208 -17.59 -2.80 -3.45
N ILE A 209 -18.84 -2.52 -3.87
CA ILE A 209 -19.59 -1.33 -3.46
C ILE A 209 -19.95 -1.41 -1.98
N THR A 210 -20.45 -2.54 -1.49
CA THR A 210 -20.81 -2.74 -0.08
C THR A 210 -19.61 -2.55 0.85
N LEU A 211 -18.46 -3.16 0.51
CA LEU A 211 -17.21 -3.02 1.27
C LEU A 211 -16.75 -1.56 1.34
N LEU A 212 -16.78 -0.83 0.21
CA LEU A 212 -16.41 0.57 0.18
C LEU A 212 -17.38 1.44 0.96
N LYS A 213 -18.70 1.24 0.79
CA LYS A 213 -19.73 2.01 1.51
C LYS A 213 -19.59 1.89 3.02
N GLN A 214 -19.33 0.68 3.52
CA GLN A 214 -19.28 0.43 4.96
C GLN A 214 -17.88 0.63 5.58
N GLY A 215 -16.81 0.48 4.80
CA GLY A 215 -15.43 0.61 5.30
C GLY A 215 -14.81 2.00 5.14
N SER A 216 -15.38 2.90 4.33
CA SER A 216 -14.68 4.15 3.98
C SER A 216 -14.47 5.10 5.16
N LEU A 217 -15.45 5.25 6.06
CA LEU A 217 -15.32 6.13 7.23
C LEU A 217 -14.26 5.59 8.22
N GLU A 218 -14.21 4.28 8.38
CA GLU A 218 -13.24 3.57 9.20
C GLU A 218 -11.81 3.71 8.66
N ILE A 219 -11.65 3.53 7.35
CA ILE A 219 -10.37 3.75 6.66
C ILE A 219 -9.93 5.21 6.80
N LEU A 220 -10.87 6.15 6.68
CA LEU A 220 -10.60 7.58 6.83
C LEU A 220 -10.06 7.89 8.24
N LEU A 221 -10.70 7.36 9.29
CA LEU A 221 -10.26 7.52 10.68
C LEU A 221 -8.81 7.06 10.86
N VAL A 222 -8.48 5.85 10.42
CA VAL A 222 -7.13 5.29 10.56
C VAL A 222 -6.09 6.14 9.82
N ARG A 223 -6.42 6.61 8.61
CA ARG A 223 -5.53 7.47 7.83
C ARG A 223 -5.33 8.85 8.48
N LEU A 224 -6.38 9.44 9.04
CA LEU A 224 -6.31 10.70 9.78
C LEU A 224 -5.48 10.55 11.05
N ALA A 225 -5.71 9.50 11.84
CA ALA A 225 -4.93 9.21 13.04
C ALA A 225 -3.44 9.06 12.74
N HIS A 226 -3.10 8.32 11.68
CA HIS A 226 -1.71 8.19 11.23
C HIS A 226 -1.10 9.52 10.82
N TYR A 227 -1.85 10.35 10.08
CA TYR A 227 -1.41 11.67 9.66
C TYR A 227 -1.12 12.58 10.87
N LEU A 228 -2.05 12.66 11.82
CA LEU A 228 -1.93 13.46 13.03
C LEU A 228 -0.70 13.08 13.86
N ASN A 229 -0.32 11.79 13.85
CA ASN A 229 0.81 11.28 14.63
C ASN A 229 2.17 11.38 13.94
N THR A 230 2.24 11.47 12.62
CA THR A 230 3.50 11.37 11.87
C THR A 230 3.96 12.64 11.15
N LYS A 231 3.08 13.63 11.01
CA LYS A 231 3.39 14.91 10.35
C LYS A 231 3.48 16.03 11.36
N GLU A 232 4.41 16.95 11.15
CA GLU A 232 4.59 18.13 12.02
C GLU A 232 3.33 18.99 12.03
N GLU A 233 2.70 19.16 10.86
CA GLU A 233 1.41 19.84 10.71
C GLU A 233 0.29 19.08 11.43
N GLY A 234 0.36 17.75 11.45
CA GLY A 234 -0.57 16.90 12.20
C GLY A 234 -0.45 17.11 13.72
N ALA A 235 0.77 17.18 14.24
CA ALA A 235 1.02 17.48 15.64
C ALA A 235 0.50 18.88 16.03
N LYS A 236 0.74 19.89 15.18
CA LYS A 236 0.20 21.25 15.37
C LYS A 236 -1.33 21.28 15.39
N LEU A 237 -1.99 20.42 14.61
CA LEU A 237 -3.45 20.29 14.62
C LEU A 237 -3.96 19.69 15.93
N ILE A 238 -3.24 18.71 16.50
CA ILE A 238 -3.58 18.18 17.84
C ILE A 238 -3.42 19.29 18.89
N GLU A 239 -2.31 20.03 18.87
CA GLU A 239 -2.04 21.11 19.83
C GLU A 239 -3.08 22.25 19.72
N SER A 240 -3.54 22.56 18.51
CA SER A 240 -4.59 23.56 18.26
C SER A 240 -6.02 23.00 18.30
N CYS A 241 -6.21 21.73 18.69
CA CYS A 241 -7.54 21.11 18.72
C CYS A 241 -8.51 21.86 19.64
N GLY A 242 -8.03 22.38 20.77
CA GLY A 242 -8.86 23.15 21.71
C GLY A 242 -9.43 24.42 21.09
N SER A 243 -8.61 25.23 20.40
CA SER A 243 -9.06 26.45 19.74
C SER A 243 -9.95 26.16 18.53
N ALA A 244 -9.65 25.09 17.78
CA ALA A 244 -10.51 24.62 16.71
C ALA A 244 -11.89 24.17 17.24
N CYS A 245 -11.94 23.46 18.38
CA CYS A 245 -13.20 23.06 19.01
C CYS A 245 -14.03 24.26 19.43
N GLN A 246 -13.39 25.26 20.04
CA GLN A 246 -14.06 26.50 20.44
C GLN A 246 -14.66 27.23 19.23
N MET A 247 -13.88 27.37 18.15
CA MET A 247 -14.36 27.99 16.91
C MET A 247 -15.57 27.25 16.32
N LEU A 248 -15.55 25.91 16.34
CA LEU A 248 -16.67 25.10 15.84
C LEU A 248 -17.92 25.29 16.70
N GLU A 249 -17.77 25.39 18.03
CA GLU A 249 -18.86 25.67 18.95
C GLU A 249 -19.47 27.06 18.72
N GLU A 250 -18.65 28.08 18.54
CA GLU A 250 -19.08 29.43 18.18
C GLU A 250 -19.82 29.48 16.83
N CYS A 251 -19.48 28.60 15.89
CA CYS A 251 -20.14 28.47 14.59
C CYS A 251 -21.38 27.56 14.61
N GLY A 252 -21.78 27.03 15.78
CA GLY A 252 -22.90 26.09 15.92
C GLY A 252 -22.66 24.72 15.28
N LEU A 253 -21.40 24.33 15.04
CA LEU A 253 -20.99 23.10 14.36
C LEU A 253 -20.69 21.97 15.37
N THR A 254 -21.61 21.70 16.28
CA THR A 254 -21.43 20.74 17.38
C THR A 254 -21.09 19.33 16.89
N SER A 255 -21.77 18.83 15.85
CA SER A 255 -21.49 17.51 15.26
C SER A 255 -20.04 17.37 14.79
N LEU A 256 -19.50 18.42 14.16
CA LEU A 256 -18.13 18.43 13.65
C LEU A 256 -17.11 18.53 14.80
N LYS A 257 -17.42 19.29 15.85
CA LYS A 257 -16.62 19.35 17.09
C LYS A 257 -16.51 17.96 17.71
N GLU A 258 -17.63 17.25 17.88
CA GLU A 258 -17.64 15.90 18.45
C GLU A 258 -16.84 14.91 17.61
N ILE A 259 -17.03 14.91 16.28
CA ILE A 259 -16.25 14.06 15.38
C ILE A 259 -14.74 14.34 15.51
N MET A 260 -14.37 15.63 15.59
CA MET A 260 -12.96 16.02 15.73
C MET A 260 -12.35 15.52 17.05
N LEU A 261 -13.09 15.63 18.16
CA LEU A 261 -12.66 15.09 19.45
C LEU A 261 -12.49 13.57 19.40
N ASP A 262 -13.44 12.85 18.80
CA ASP A 262 -13.37 11.40 18.63
C ASP A 262 -12.16 10.98 17.78
N VAL A 263 -11.87 11.72 16.70
CA VAL A 263 -10.69 11.49 15.85
C VAL A 263 -9.39 11.70 16.63
N VAL A 264 -9.30 12.76 17.44
CA VAL A 264 -8.10 13.06 18.23
C VAL A 264 -7.90 12.04 19.36
N ASP A 265 -8.97 11.65 20.06
CA ASP A 265 -8.91 10.58 21.07
C ASP A 265 -8.43 9.26 20.46
N PHE A 266 -9.00 8.86 19.31
CA PHE A 266 -8.53 7.68 18.59
C PHE A 266 -7.08 7.84 18.13
N ALA A 267 -6.66 9.02 17.66
CA ALA A 267 -5.27 9.27 17.25
C ALA A 267 -4.28 9.08 18.41
N HIS A 268 -4.60 9.54 19.62
CA HIS A 268 -3.77 9.30 20.81
C HIS A 268 -3.67 7.81 21.15
N LYS A 269 -4.78 7.08 21.14
CA LYS A 269 -4.80 5.62 21.35
C LYS A 269 -3.96 4.90 20.29
N PHE A 270 -4.09 5.32 19.02
CA PHE A 270 -3.37 4.75 17.89
C PHE A 270 -1.86 5.05 17.95
N LYS A 271 -1.46 6.24 18.42
CA LYS A 271 -0.05 6.64 18.63
C LYS A 271 0.68 5.70 19.58
N SER A 272 0.00 5.26 20.63
CA SER A 272 0.56 4.36 21.67
C SER A 272 0.98 2.98 21.16
N LEU A 273 0.57 2.62 19.95
CA LEU A 273 0.94 1.35 19.30
C LEU A 273 2.28 1.42 18.57
N GLY A 274 2.80 2.63 18.28
CA GLY A 274 4.08 2.81 17.59
C GLY A 274 4.13 2.25 16.18
N ILE A 275 2.98 2.03 15.53
CA ILE A 275 2.91 1.35 14.24
C ILE A 275 3.41 2.22 13.09
N VAL A 276 4.10 1.60 12.13
CA VAL A 276 4.73 2.28 11.00
C VAL A 276 3.79 2.33 9.77
N THR A 277 4.10 3.18 8.80
CA THR A 277 3.26 3.41 7.60
C THR A 277 2.92 2.14 6.81
N SER A 278 3.84 1.16 6.75
CA SER A 278 3.58 -0.13 6.09
C SER A 278 2.55 -0.97 6.82
N GLU A 279 2.56 -0.97 8.16
CA GLU A 279 1.57 -1.64 9.00
C GLU A 279 0.20 -0.97 8.90
N VAL A 280 0.17 0.36 8.88
CA VAL A 280 -1.07 1.14 8.69
C VAL A 280 -1.75 0.79 7.35
N GLY A 281 -0.97 0.63 6.27
CA GLY A 281 -1.49 0.22 4.97
C GLY A 281 -2.15 -1.16 5.01
N LEU A 282 -1.51 -2.13 5.66
CA LEU A 282 -2.04 -3.48 5.86
C LEU A 282 -3.29 -3.47 6.75
N PHE A 283 -3.28 -2.74 7.86
CA PHE A 283 -4.44 -2.57 8.73
C PHE A 283 -5.63 -1.94 8.00
N THR A 284 -5.36 -0.95 7.15
CA THR A 284 -6.37 -0.33 6.27
C THR A 284 -6.97 -1.35 5.28
N ALA A 285 -6.15 -2.23 4.72
CA ALA A 285 -6.61 -3.28 3.82
C ALA A 285 -7.45 -4.35 4.55
N ILE A 286 -7.17 -4.66 5.82
CA ILE A 286 -8.01 -5.55 6.65
C ILE A 286 -9.40 -4.95 6.88
N ILE A 287 -9.47 -3.65 7.16
CA ILE A 287 -10.73 -2.92 7.32
C ILE A 287 -11.54 -2.93 6.01
N LEU A 288 -10.87 -2.72 4.87
CA LEU A 288 -11.50 -2.77 3.55
C LEU A 288 -12.05 -4.17 3.23
N LEU A 289 -11.30 -5.22 3.51
CA LEU A 289 -11.64 -6.61 3.20
C LEU A 289 -12.43 -7.29 4.33
N SER A 290 -13.31 -6.56 4.99
CA SER A 290 -14.13 -7.09 6.07
C SER A 290 -15.28 -7.95 5.53
N ALA A 291 -15.23 -9.26 5.74
CA ALA A 291 -16.25 -10.21 5.26
C ALA A 291 -17.53 -10.24 6.12
N ASP A 292 -17.51 -9.61 7.30
CA ASP A 292 -18.62 -9.51 8.26
C ASP A 292 -19.65 -8.40 7.92
N ARG A 293 -19.48 -7.74 6.77
CA ARG A 293 -20.32 -6.59 6.39
C ARG A 293 -21.73 -7.04 6.00
N PRO A 294 -22.81 -6.44 6.54
CA PRO A 294 -24.17 -6.73 6.12
C PRO A 294 -24.38 -6.47 4.63
N GLY A 295 -25.12 -7.36 3.95
CA GLY A 295 -25.47 -7.21 2.53
C GLY A 295 -24.40 -7.69 1.53
N LEU A 296 -23.37 -8.41 1.98
CA LEU A 296 -22.45 -9.11 1.09
C LEU A 296 -23.10 -10.37 0.48
N LYS A 297 -22.89 -10.56 -0.81
CA LYS A 297 -23.40 -11.70 -1.59
C LYS A 297 -22.48 -12.91 -1.50
N TYR A 298 -21.16 -12.71 -1.55
CA TYR A 298 -20.16 -13.78 -1.53
C TYR A 298 -19.07 -13.55 -0.46
N PRO A 299 -19.40 -13.52 0.84
CA PRO A 299 -18.42 -13.32 1.92
C PRO A 299 -17.28 -14.35 1.90
N GLN A 300 -17.57 -15.58 1.48
CA GLN A 300 -16.62 -16.68 1.31
C GLN A 300 -15.47 -16.38 0.32
N GLN A 301 -15.63 -15.43 -0.60
CA GLN A 301 -14.55 -15.00 -1.50
C GLN A 301 -13.67 -13.90 -0.88
N ILE A 302 -14.17 -13.21 0.13
CA ILE A 302 -13.51 -12.09 0.81
C ILE A 302 -12.66 -12.59 1.98
N GLU A 303 -13.16 -13.57 2.74
CA GLU A 303 -12.46 -14.15 3.89
C GLU A 303 -11.02 -14.61 3.58
N PRO A 304 -10.74 -15.32 2.47
CA PRO A 304 -9.38 -15.75 2.16
C PRO A 304 -8.44 -14.56 1.85
N LEU A 305 -8.97 -13.51 1.22
CA LEU A 305 -8.20 -12.29 0.95
C LEU A 305 -7.88 -11.55 2.25
N GLN A 306 -8.87 -11.42 3.13
CA GLN A 306 -8.70 -10.80 4.43
C GLN A 306 -7.64 -11.55 5.27
N LEU A 307 -7.73 -12.87 5.31
CA LEU A 307 -6.81 -13.72 6.07
C LEU A 307 -5.36 -13.57 5.58
N GLN A 308 -5.13 -13.51 4.26
CA GLN A 308 -3.80 -13.26 3.71
C GLN A 308 -3.22 -11.92 4.16
N VAL A 309 -4.04 -10.86 4.22
CA VAL A 309 -3.60 -9.55 4.70
C VAL A 309 -3.36 -9.55 6.21
N ILE A 310 -4.18 -10.25 7.00
CA ILE A 310 -3.98 -10.41 8.45
C ILE A 310 -2.64 -11.10 8.73
N GLN A 311 -2.35 -12.20 8.02
CA GLN A 311 -1.07 -12.92 8.14
C GLN A 311 0.12 -12.04 7.73
N ALA A 312 -0.03 -11.26 6.65
CA ALA A 312 0.97 -10.29 6.22
C ALA A 312 1.22 -9.19 7.27
N LEU A 313 0.16 -8.65 7.88
CA LEU A 313 0.28 -7.67 8.97
C LEU A 313 1.00 -8.28 10.18
N GLN A 314 0.61 -9.49 10.59
CA GLN A 314 1.24 -10.17 11.72
C GLN A 314 2.75 -10.36 11.48
N SER A 315 3.13 -10.85 10.31
CA SER A 315 4.54 -11.01 9.93
C SER A 315 5.28 -9.67 9.94
N GLN A 316 4.67 -8.61 9.40
CA GLN A 316 5.28 -7.29 9.32
C GLN A 316 5.47 -6.65 10.71
N VAL A 317 4.48 -6.78 11.60
CA VAL A 317 4.56 -6.28 12.97
C VAL A 317 5.62 -7.04 13.76
N MET A 318 5.67 -8.36 13.65
CA MET A 318 6.72 -9.16 14.30
C MET A 318 8.13 -8.79 13.82
N HIS A 319 8.28 -8.40 12.55
CA HIS A 319 9.55 -7.95 11.99
C HIS A 319 9.97 -6.57 12.51
N ASN A 320 9.05 -5.60 12.55
CA ASN A 320 9.37 -4.23 12.97
C ASN A 320 9.46 -4.07 14.51
N HIS A 321 8.76 -4.92 15.26
CA HIS A 321 8.66 -4.87 16.72
C HIS A 321 9.16 -6.17 17.37
N PRO A 322 10.44 -6.56 17.20
CA PRO A 322 10.95 -7.85 17.66
C PRO A 322 10.87 -8.03 19.19
N ASN A 323 10.88 -6.91 19.94
CA ASN A 323 10.88 -6.88 21.40
C ASN A 323 9.47 -6.74 22.00
N ASP A 324 8.44 -6.42 21.22
CA ASP A 324 7.06 -6.28 21.70
C ASP A 324 6.09 -7.09 20.83
N ARG A 325 5.85 -8.33 21.25
CA ARG A 325 4.88 -9.23 20.58
C ARG A 325 3.42 -8.85 20.83
N SER A 326 3.15 -7.90 21.74
CA SER A 326 1.80 -7.46 22.08
C SER A 326 1.23 -6.44 21.09
N VAL A 327 2.07 -5.83 20.24
CA VAL A 327 1.65 -4.81 19.27
C VAL A 327 0.56 -5.33 18.34
N PHE A 328 0.71 -6.54 17.77
CA PHE A 328 -0.28 -7.10 16.85
C PHE A 328 -1.63 -7.36 17.54
N PRO A 329 -1.71 -8.08 18.68
CA PRO A 329 -2.97 -8.21 19.43
C PRO A 329 -3.60 -6.85 19.79
N ARG A 330 -2.80 -5.89 20.31
CA ARG A 330 -3.29 -4.55 20.65
C ARG A 330 -3.84 -3.81 19.43
N LEU A 331 -3.20 -3.94 18.27
CA LEU A 331 -3.68 -3.36 17.00
C LEU A 331 -5.00 -3.99 16.56
N VAL A 332 -5.14 -5.32 16.67
CA VAL A 332 -6.41 -6.01 16.36
C VAL A 332 -7.54 -5.56 17.28
N THR A 333 -7.26 -5.32 18.57
CA THR A 333 -8.29 -4.75 19.48
C THR A 333 -8.76 -3.36 19.06
N ARG A 334 -7.99 -2.59 18.29
CA ARG A 334 -8.46 -1.30 17.78
C ARG A 334 -9.53 -1.43 16.70
N LEU A 335 -9.75 -2.61 16.12
CA LEU A 335 -10.85 -2.81 15.16
C LEU A 335 -12.21 -2.51 15.80
N SER A 336 -12.43 -2.86 17.08
CA SER A 336 -13.69 -2.52 17.76
C SER A 336 -13.87 -1.02 17.90
N ASP A 337 -12.80 -0.29 18.25
CA ASP A 337 -12.84 1.18 18.37
C ASP A 337 -13.15 1.82 17.02
N VAL A 338 -12.55 1.32 15.95
CA VAL A 338 -12.80 1.78 14.57
C VAL A 338 -14.26 1.55 14.18
N ARG A 339 -14.83 0.37 14.48
CA ARG A 339 -16.24 0.08 14.24
C ARG A 339 -17.16 0.98 15.07
N GLN A 340 -16.83 1.18 16.35
CA GLN A 340 -17.59 2.04 17.25
C GLN A 340 -17.59 3.49 16.77
N PHE A 341 -16.43 4.02 16.37
CA PHE A 341 -16.33 5.36 15.79
C PHE A 341 -17.25 5.51 14.57
N SER A 342 -17.24 4.51 13.67
CA SER A 342 -18.08 4.53 12.47
C SER A 342 -19.57 4.58 12.83
N VAL A 343 -20.01 3.77 13.79
CA VAL A 343 -21.42 3.75 14.25
C VAL A 343 -21.81 5.10 14.86
N ILE A 344 -20.99 5.67 15.74
CA ILE A 344 -21.29 6.93 16.43
C ILE A 344 -21.34 8.11 15.44
N ASN A 345 -20.45 8.13 14.45
CA ASN A 345 -20.21 9.30 13.62
C ASN A 345 -20.86 9.25 12.24
N SER A 346 -21.43 8.11 11.81
CA SER A 346 -22.10 8.02 10.50
C SER A 346 -23.28 9.00 10.37
N ASP A 347 -24.16 9.06 11.37
CA ASP A 347 -25.33 9.95 11.33
C ASP A 347 -24.93 11.43 11.46
N LYS A 348 -23.93 11.71 12.30
CA LYS A 348 -23.36 13.07 12.45
C LYS A 348 -22.78 13.57 11.12
N MET A 349 -22.11 12.69 10.38
CA MET A 349 -21.57 13.00 9.06
C MET A 349 -22.66 13.24 8.02
N LEU A 350 -23.75 12.46 8.03
CA LEU A 350 -24.90 12.70 7.15
C LEU A 350 -25.51 14.08 7.38
N ASN A 351 -25.68 14.48 8.64
CA ASN A 351 -26.19 15.80 9.00
C ASN A 351 -25.30 16.94 8.48
N ILE A 352 -23.97 16.76 8.49
CA ILE A 352 -23.03 17.75 7.93
C ILE A 352 -23.18 17.86 6.41
N PHE A 353 -23.40 16.74 5.71
CA PHE A 353 -23.59 16.75 4.25
C PHE A 353 -24.93 17.34 3.83
N ASP A 354 -25.98 17.13 4.61
CA ASP A 354 -27.31 17.69 4.32
C ASP A 354 -27.39 19.17 4.70
N ALA A 355 -26.66 19.63 5.72
CA ALA A 355 -26.53 21.05 6.05
C ALA A 355 -25.65 21.85 5.06
N GLY A 356 -24.95 21.18 4.15
CA GLY A 356 -24.14 21.79 3.08
C GLY A 356 -24.90 22.01 1.76
N LYS A 357 -26.13 21.52 1.65
CA LYS A 357 -27.07 21.84 0.54
C LYS A 357 -27.89 23.05 0.92
#